data_AF-A0A143XL63-F1
#
_entry.id   AF-A0A143XL63-F1
#
_cell.length_a   1.000
_cell.length_b   1.000
_cell.length_c   1.000
_cell.angle_alpha   90.00
_cell.angle_beta   90.00
_cell.angle_gamma   90.00
#
_symmetry.space_group_name_H-M   'P 1'
#
loop_
_entity.id
_entity.type
_entity.pdbx_description
1 polymer ?
#
loop_
_entity_poly.entity_id
_entity_poly.type
_entity_poly.pdbx_seq_one_letter_code
_entity_poly.pdbx_strand_id
1 'polypeptide(L)'
;MATLNLHNQINQDTVMVSGIFIDEYMPKANGEFVKIYLYLLRSRQKANPKLSLSHMADIFHLTEHDVLRALSYWEKERLLRLSFDFNHSLTDITLLDVTIPSIPEPVDAPEEFTEPTPQMMENLSRDPNFCELLNIAEIYLKRTVKSTEWNILGYWYLMFHRSYDIIEYLIEYCVEQGHTNMNYIEAVARNWHEQGLFSISAIKDYTTSRSKIVYSVMRAFGLQNRGPSLKESEFIRKWNRTFSTEMILKACEKTMTAVHNPSFEYTDSILMSWKQAGITTLEQVAARDQEYQNRNKQTASIQSIGRTNRKPSQFHNFKQRSTDYDELVASYYGYE
;
A
#
# COMPACT_ATOMS: atom_id res chain seq x y z
N MET A 1 5.70 41.09 17.47
CA MET A 1 5.01 40.06 18.27
C MET A 1 4.94 40.56 19.70
N ALA A 2 3.74 40.61 20.30
CA ALA A 2 3.57 41.10 21.67
C ALA A 2 3.93 39.99 22.66
N THR A 3 4.86 40.26 23.58
CA THR A 3 5.26 39.35 24.66
C THR A 3 4.31 39.52 25.84
N LEU A 4 3.70 38.42 26.28
CA LEU A 4 2.79 38.37 27.42
C LEU A 4 3.57 38.01 28.69
N ASN A 5 3.35 38.75 29.77
CA ASN A 5 3.90 38.43 31.09
C ASN A 5 2.90 37.56 31.86
N LEU A 6 3.36 36.41 32.34
CA LEU A 6 2.57 35.43 33.08
C LEU A 6 2.89 35.53 34.58
N HIS A 7 1.86 35.65 35.43
CA HIS A 7 2.00 35.67 36.88
C HIS A 7 1.32 34.42 37.48
N ASN A 8 1.97 33.74 38.43
CA ASN A 8 1.51 32.49 39.04
C ASN A 8 1.23 32.69 40.55
N GLN A 9 0.00 32.39 40.99
CA GLN A 9 -0.44 32.47 42.40
C GLN A 9 -0.97 31.12 42.94
N ILE A 10 -0.66 29.99 42.27
CA ILE A 10 -1.37 28.71 42.50
C ILE A 10 -0.63 27.78 43.49
N ASN A 11 -1.41 27.18 44.38
CA ASN A 11 -1.03 26.25 45.45
C ASN A 11 -0.60 24.87 44.88
N GLN A 12 0.46 24.26 45.44
CA GLN A 12 1.33 23.29 44.76
C GLN A 12 0.77 21.84 44.66
N ASP A 13 0.13 21.50 43.54
CA ASP A 13 0.07 20.14 42.95
C ASP A 13 0.40 20.27 41.45
N THR A 14 1.70 20.28 41.12
CA THR A 14 2.21 20.67 39.79
C THR A 14 2.65 19.46 38.96
N VAL A 15 2.14 19.37 37.73
CA VAL A 15 2.63 18.42 36.73
C VAL A 15 3.81 19.05 35.97
N MET A 16 4.96 18.38 35.99
CA MET A 16 6.14 18.84 35.24
C MET A 16 5.98 18.41 33.78
N VAL A 17 6.05 19.37 32.87
CA VAL A 17 5.93 19.16 31.42
C VAL A 17 7.19 19.70 30.76
N SER A 18 7.76 18.96 29.80
CA SER A 18 8.93 19.42 29.05
C SER A 18 8.59 20.65 28.23
N GLY A 19 9.47 21.67 28.23
CA GLY A 19 9.31 22.85 27.36
C GLY A 19 9.25 22.47 25.89
N ILE A 20 10.02 21.44 25.49
CA ILE A 20 10.01 20.89 24.13
C ILE A 20 8.63 20.35 23.75
N PHE A 21 7.94 19.70 24.69
CA PHE A 21 6.58 19.20 24.43
C PHE A 21 5.62 20.37 24.16
N ILE A 22 5.73 21.43 24.95
CA ILE A 22 4.90 22.63 24.83
C ILE A 22 5.15 23.34 23.50
N ASP A 23 6.41 23.42 23.07
CA ASP A 23 6.78 24.19 21.89
C ASP A 23 6.57 23.41 20.58
N GLU A 24 6.89 22.11 20.55
CA GLU A 24 6.95 21.34 19.29
C GLU A 24 5.80 20.36 19.07
N TYR A 25 5.22 19.81 20.14
CA TYR A 25 4.23 18.75 20.06
C TYR A 25 2.81 19.25 20.37
N MET A 26 2.66 20.06 21.42
CA MET A 26 1.38 20.62 21.85
C MET A 26 0.66 21.44 20.77
N PRO A 27 1.33 22.29 19.94
CA PRO A 27 0.63 23.11 18.95
C PRO A 27 0.10 22.30 17.76
N LYS A 28 0.70 21.15 17.47
CA LYS A 28 0.36 20.28 16.34
C LYS A 28 -0.72 19.25 16.71
N ALA A 29 -0.85 18.93 17.99
CA ALA A 29 -1.76 17.93 18.51
C ALA A 29 -3.18 18.48 18.74
N ASN A 30 -4.19 17.59 18.71
CA ASN A 30 -5.55 17.93 19.13
C ASN A 30 -5.56 18.26 20.64
N GLY A 31 -6.27 19.31 21.04
CA GLY A 31 -6.39 19.72 22.44
C GLY A 31 -6.87 18.61 23.39
N GLU A 32 -7.72 17.70 22.92
CA GLU A 32 -8.13 16.53 23.72
C GLU A 32 -6.99 15.53 23.92
N PHE A 33 -6.11 15.37 22.93
CA PHE A 33 -4.95 14.47 23.03
C PHE A 33 -3.93 15.01 24.03
N VAL A 34 -3.74 16.33 24.05
CA VAL A 34 -2.88 17.02 25.02
C VAL A 34 -3.40 16.81 26.44
N LYS A 35 -4.71 16.94 26.67
CA LYS A 35 -5.33 16.69 27.99
C LYS A 35 -5.06 15.27 28.48
N ILE A 36 -5.22 14.27 27.60
CA ILE A 36 -4.93 12.86 27.92
C ILE A 36 -3.46 12.68 28.29
N TYR A 37 -2.53 13.24 27.52
CA TYR A 37 -1.09 13.15 27.82
C TYR A 37 -0.71 13.79 29.16
N LEU A 38 -1.21 14.99 29.45
CA LEU A 38 -0.99 15.67 30.72
C LEU A 38 -1.58 14.87 31.91
N TYR A 39 -2.72 14.20 31.69
CA TYR A 39 -3.33 13.35 32.70
C TYR A 39 -2.52 12.06 32.97
N LEU A 40 -1.90 11.48 31.95
CA LEU A 40 -0.95 10.38 32.12
C LEU A 40 0.26 10.82 32.96
N LEU A 41 0.84 12.00 32.65
CA LEU A 41 1.95 12.58 33.42
C LEU A 41 1.57 12.79 34.88
N ARG A 42 0.35 13.29 35.15
CA ARG A 42 -0.18 13.45 36.52
C ARG A 42 -0.38 12.10 37.21
N SER A 43 -0.91 11.11 36.50
CA SER A 43 -1.22 9.79 37.06
C SER A 43 0.04 9.06 37.50
N ARG A 44 1.16 9.27 36.81
CA ARG A 44 2.49 8.76 37.22
C ARG A 44 2.96 9.27 38.58
N GLN A 45 2.57 10.49 38.95
CA GLN A 45 2.98 11.11 40.23
C GLN A 45 2.15 10.60 41.43
N LYS A 46 1.04 9.89 41.19
CA LYS A 46 0.22 9.29 42.24
C LYS A 46 0.71 7.88 42.57
N ALA A 47 0.78 7.55 43.87
CA ALA A 47 1.30 6.28 44.37
C ALA A 47 0.49 5.02 44.00
N ASN A 48 -0.72 5.17 43.44
CA ASN A 48 -1.57 4.07 42.95
C ASN A 48 -2.52 4.58 41.84
N PRO A 49 -2.08 4.67 40.58
CA PRO A 49 -2.95 5.06 39.49
C PRO A 49 -3.84 3.87 39.08
N LYS A 50 -5.14 3.94 39.38
CA LYS A 50 -6.13 3.11 38.69
C LYS A 50 -6.38 3.72 37.31
N LEU A 51 -5.47 3.48 36.37
CA LEU A 51 -5.59 3.96 35.00
C LEU A 51 -6.30 2.89 34.16
N SER A 52 -7.53 3.18 33.72
CA SER A 52 -8.23 2.38 32.71
C SER A 52 -8.72 3.28 31.58
N LEU A 53 -8.89 2.72 30.39
CA LEU A 53 -9.45 3.43 29.23
C LEU A 53 -10.84 3.98 29.55
N SER A 54 -11.70 3.17 30.17
CA SER A 54 -13.02 3.56 30.66
C SER A 54 -12.96 4.77 31.60
N HIS A 55 -12.04 4.75 32.55
CA HIS A 55 -11.90 5.84 33.52
C HIS A 55 -11.42 7.14 32.87
N MET A 56 -10.51 7.06 31.90
CA MET A 56 -10.09 8.24 31.14
C MET A 56 -11.21 8.76 30.23
N ALA A 57 -11.96 7.86 29.59
CA ALA A 57 -13.11 8.20 28.76
C ALA A 57 -14.18 8.94 29.58
N ASP A 58 -14.49 8.46 30.78
CA ASP A 58 -15.44 9.09 31.69
C ASP A 58 -14.98 10.48 32.15
N ILE A 59 -13.70 10.65 32.48
CA ILE A 59 -13.12 11.92 32.95
C ILE A 59 -13.14 12.99 31.86
N PHE A 60 -12.77 12.63 30.64
CA PHE A 60 -12.68 13.57 29.52
C PHE A 60 -13.99 13.68 28.73
N HIS A 61 -15.03 12.95 29.13
CA HIS A 61 -16.28 12.83 28.39
C HIS A 61 -16.06 12.42 26.92
N LEU A 62 -15.14 11.46 26.72
CA LEU A 62 -14.78 10.89 25.43
C LEU A 62 -15.23 9.43 25.36
N THR A 63 -15.22 8.85 24.16
CA THR A 63 -15.35 7.38 24.03
C THR A 63 -14.00 6.70 24.30
N GLU A 64 -14.01 5.44 24.75
CA GLU A 64 -12.77 4.66 24.91
C GLU A 64 -11.97 4.59 23.60
N HIS A 65 -12.67 4.55 22.45
CA HIS A 65 -12.05 4.59 21.13
C HIS A 65 -11.33 5.93 20.87
N ASP A 66 -11.88 7.06 21.32
CA ASP A 66 -11.22 8.37 21.18
C ASP A 66 -9.99 8.48 22.10
N VAL A 67 -10.06 7.90 23.29
CA VAL A 67 -8.91 7.78 24.20
C VAL A 67 -7.81 6.92 23.58
N LEU A 68 -8.15 5.76 23.03
CA LEU A 68 -7.22 4.91 22.29
C LEU A 68 -6.60 5.65 21.09
N ARG A 69 -7.41 6.41 20.33
CA ARG A 69 -6.92 7.21 19.20
C ARG A 69 -5.89 8.25 19.66
N ALA A 70 -6.10 8.88 20.81
CA ALA A 70 -5.14 9.81 21.41
C ALA A 70 -3.84 9.12 21.82
N LEU A 71 -3.93 7.93 22.44
CA LEU A 71 -2.76 7.15 22.84
C LEU A 71 -1.94 6.71 21.62
N SER A 72 -2.60 6.18 20.58
CA SER A 72 -1.94 5.79 19.33
C SER A 72 -1.34 6.98 18.57
N TYR A 73 -1.94 8.17 18.70
CA TYR A 73 -1.33 9.39 18.15
C TYR A 73 0.01 9.69 18.84
N TRP A 74 0.06 9.67 20.17
CA TRP A 74 1.30 9.91 20.90
C TRP A 74 2.34 8.81 20.75
N GLU A 75 1.92 7.58 20.47
CA GLU A 75 2.81 6.50 20.06
C GLU A 75 3.48 6.77 18.72
N LYS A 76 2.74 7.29 17.73
CA LYS A 76 3.31 7.73 16.44
C LYS A 76 4.31 8.88 16.60
N GLU A 77 4.02 9.82 17.49
CA GLU A 77 4.91 10.93 17.85
C GLU A 77 6.10 10.47 18.75
N ARG A 78 6.20 9.17 19.04
CA ARG A 78 7.24 8.54 19.88
C ARG A 78 7.32 9.10 21.30
N LEU A 79 6.21 9.63 21.82
CA LEU A 79 6.10 10.10 23.20
C LEU A 79 5.52 9.04 24.14
N LEU A 80 4.82 8.04 23.59
CA LEU A 80 4.30 6.89 24.32
C LEU A 80 4.72 5.58 23.63
N ARG A 81 4.68 4.48 24.39
CA ARG A 81 4.69 3.11 23.88
C ARG A 81 3.52 2.36 24.53
N LEU A 82 2.69 1.74 23.71
CA LEU A 82 1.54 0.97 24.17
C LEU A 82 1.86 -0.53 24.15
N SER A 83 1.37 -1.27 25.13
CA SER A 83 1.42 -2.74 25.13
C SER A 83 0.00 -3.29 25.23
N PHE A 84 -0.31 -4.31 24.45
CA PHE A 84 -1.63 -4.93 24.39
C PHE A 84 -1.51 -6.42 24.74
N ASP A 85 -2.57 -7.00 25.31
CA ASP A 85 -2.68 -8.44 25.50
C ASP A 85 -3.22 -9.16 24.24
N PHE A 86 -3.29 -10.49 24.33
CA PHE A 86 -3.85 -11.38 23.31
C PHE A 86 -5.33 -11.08 22.95
N ASN A 87 -6.04 -10.31 23.78
CA ASN A 87 -7.43 -9.91 23.55
C ASN A 87 -7.54 -8.47 23.01
N HIS A 88 -6.43 -7.88 22.53
CA HIS A 88 -6.33 -6.49 22.09
C HIS A 88 -6.70 -5.45 23.16
N SER A 89 -6.63 -5.82 24.43
CA SER A 89 -6.82 -4.90 25.55
C SER A 89 -5.49 -4.27 25.93
N LEU A 90 -5.48 -2.96 26.11
CA LEU A 90 -4.30 -2.19 26.50
C LEU A 90 -3.88 -2.60 27.93
N THR A 91 -2.68 -3.15 28.08
CA THR A 91 -2.13 -3.64 29.36
C THR A 91 -1.15 -2.68 29.99
N ASP A 92 -0.31 -2.01 29.19
CA ASP A 92 0.71 -1.09 29.70
C ASP A 92 0.87 0.15 28.81
N ILE A 93 1.22 1.27 29.44
CA ILE A 93 1.54 2.54 28.78
C ILE A 93 2.86 3.04 29.34
N THR A 94 3.89 3.03 28.51
CA THR A 94 5.20 3.58 28.87
C THR A 94 5.37 4.99 28.29
N LEU A 95 5.66 5.98 29.13
CA LEU A 95 6.00 7.32 28.67
C LEU A 95 7.47 7.37 28.27
N LEU A 96 7.74 7.90 27.07
CA LEU A 96 9.10 8.06 26.52
C LEU A 96 9.61 9.49 26.74
N ASP A 97 10.93 9.65 26.74
CA ASP A 97 11.55 10.96 26.95
C ASP A 97 11.24 11.93 25.80
N VAL A 98 10.86 13.16 26.17
CA VAL A 98 10.57 14.23 25.20
C VAL A 98 11.88 14.77 24.66
N THR A 99 12.29 14.30 23.49
CA THR A 99 13.41 14.86 22.72
C THR A 99 12.89 15.89 21.74
N ILE A 100 13.73 16.87 21.38
CA ILE A 100 13.41 17.79 20.29
C ILE A 100 13.24 16.92 19.04
N PRO A 101 12.17 17.08 18.24
CA PRO A 101 12.19 16.60 16.88
C PRO A 101 13.26 17.44 16.18
N SER A 102 14.51 16.98 16.27
CA SER A 102 15.60 17.51 15.49
C SER A 102 15.06 17.61 14.07
N ILE A 103 15.14 18.81 13.48
CA ILE A 103 15.05 19.01 12.02
C ILE A 103 15.64 17.76 11.41
N PRO A 104 14.93 17.02 10.54
CA PRO A 104 15.43 15.77 10.02
C PRO A 104 16.80 16.10 9.45
N GLU A 105 17.85 15.68 10.16
CA GLU A 105 19.15 15.59 9.54
C GLU A 105 18.88 14.72 8.31
N PRO A 106 19.41 15.13 7.13
CA PRO A 106 19.25 14.32 5.95
C PRO A 106 19.59 12.90 6.36
N VAL A 107 18.65 12.00 6.08
CA VAL A 107 18.80 10.57 6.28
C VAL A 107 19.87 10.08 5.30
N ASP A 108 21.10 10.54 5.50
CA ASP A 108 22.34 10.11 4.86
C ASP A 108 23.05 9.14 5.82
N ALA A 109 22.27 8.24 6.38
CA ALA A 109 22.55 6.82 6.31
C ALA A 109 21.20 6.11 6.38
N PRO A 110 20.92 5.14 5.50
CA PRO A 110 19.93 4.13 5.87
C PRO A 110 20.36 3.63 7.25
N GLU A 111 19.46 3.53 8.22
CA GLU A 111 19.63 2.44 9.17
C GLU A 111 19.59 1.19 8.30
N GLU A 112 20.76 0.76 7.82
CA GLU A 112 20.96 -0.60 7.40
C GLU A 112 20.56 -1.38 8.64
N PHE A 113 19.36 -1.96 8.60
CA PHE A 113 19.09 -3.11 9.42
C PHE A 113 20.16 -4.11 8.99
N THR A 114 21.26 -4.13 9.74
CA THR A 114 22.36 -5.07 9.54
C THR A 114 21.96 -6.37 10.20
N GLU A 115 22.48 -7.49 9.70
CA GLU A 115 22.26 -8.80 10.33
C GLU A 115 22.52 -8.75 11.85
N PRO A 116 21.72 -9.45 12.67
CA PRO A 116 21.86 -9.41 14.12
C PRO A 116 23.26 -9.85 14.53
N THR A 117 23.93 -9.06 15.37
CA THR A 117 25.23 -9.46 15.92
C THR A 117 25.07 -10.67 16.85
N PRO A 118 26.12 -11.48 17.08
CA PRO A 118 26.03 -12.63 17.99
C PRO A 118 25.53 -12.27 19.40
N GLN A 119 25.94 -11.11 19.93
CA GLN A 119 25.45 -10.60 21.22
C GLN A 119 23.96 -10.23 21.18
N MET A 120 23.50 -9.67 20.07
CA MET A 120 22.08 -9.36 19.88
C MET A 120 21.24 -10.64 19.81
N MET A 121 21.74 -11.67 19.14
CA MET A 121 21.11 -12.99 19.09
C MET A 121 21.05 -13.67 20.46
N GLU A 122 22.08 -13.51 21.29
CA GLU A 122 22.04 -14.02 22.67
C GLU A 122 20.96 -13.33 23.52
N ASN A 123 20.75 -12.02 23.31
CA ASN A 123 19.67 -11.32 23.98
C ASN A 123 18.29 -11.76 23.45
N LEU A 124 18.18 -11.98 22.14
CA LEU A 124 16.95 -12.46 21.50
C LEU A 124 16.59 -13.88 21.93
N SER A 125 17.55 -14.78 22.12
CA SER A 125 17.27 -16.15 22.57
C SER A 125 16.72 -16.22 24.01
N ARG A 126 16.81 -15.12 24.77
CA ARG A 126 16.20 -14.97 26.09
C ARG A 126 14.84 -14.28 26.05
N ASP A 127 14.44 -13.74 24.91
CA ASP A 127 13.14 -13.09 24.69
C ASP A 127 12.06 -14.17 24.47
N PRO A 128 11.06 -14.30 25.37
CA PRO A 128 10.01 -15.30 25.24
C PRO A 128 9.24 -15.23 23.92
N ASN A 129 8.99 -14.01 23.43
CA ASN A 129 8.25 -13.78 22.19
C ASN A 129 9.06 -14.25 20.96
N PHE A 130 10.39 -14.10 21.01
CA PHE A 130 11.25 -14.62 19.96
C PHE A 130 11.31 -16.15 19.98
N CYS A 131 11.36 -16.77 21.17
CA CYS A 131 11.27 -18.22 21.31
C CYS A 131 9.92 -18.76 20.79
N GLU A 132 8.82 -18.07 21.09
CA GLU A 132 7.50 -18.41 20.56
C GLU A 132 7.46 -18.30 19.03
N LEU A 133 8.03 -17.23 18.46
CA LEU A 133 8.17 -17.08 17.02
C LEU A 133 8.92 -18.24 16.36
N LEU A 134 10.01 -18.72 16.97
CA LEU A 134 10.76 -19.88 16.46
C LEU A 134 9.90 -21.14 16.42
N ASN A 135 9.12 -21.39 17.48
CA ASN A 135 8.20 -22.54 17.53
C ASN A 135 7.10 -22.43 16.47
N ILE A 136 6.51 -21.24 16.31
CA ILE A 136 5.50 -20.96 15.29
C ILE A 136 6.06 -21.21 13.88
N ALA A 137 7.27 -20.72 13.62
CA ALA A 137 7.95 -20.94 12.34
C ALA A 137 8.15 -22.44 12.07
N GLU A 138 8.51 -23.25 13.08
CA GLU A 138 8.63 -24.71 12.92
C GLU A 138 7.31 -25.38 12.57
N ILE A 139 6.21 -24.95 13.20
CA ILE A 139 4.85 -25.47 12.94
C ILE A 139 4.44 -25.19 11.50
N TYR A 140 4.55 -23.93 11.04
CA TYR A 140 4.13 -23.56 9.69
C TYR A 140 5.05 -24.14 8.60
N LEU A 141 6.36 -24.17 8.83
CA LEU A 141 7.33 -24.69 7.86
C LEU A 141 7.42 -26.23 7.86
N LYS A 142 6.81 -26.90 8.86
CA LYS A 142 6.81 -28.37 9.05
C LYS A 142 8.22 -28.97 9.09
N ARG A 143 9.18 -28.23 9.64
CA ARG A 143 10.57 -28.65 9.81
C ARG A 143 11.22 -27.81 10.89
N THR A 144 12.33 -28.31 11.42
CA THR A 144 13.14 -27.55 12.37
C THR A 144 13.79 -26.34 11.71
N VAL A 145 13.86 -25.25 12.46
CA VAL A 145 14.48 -24.00 12.00
C VAL A 145 15.99 -24.09 12.28
N LYS A 146 16.81 -23.91 11.25
CA LYS A 146 18.28 -23.98 11.34
C LYS A 146 18.87 -22.71 11.94
N SER A 147 20.09 -22.78 12.48
CA SER A 147 20.77 -21.60 13.05
C SER A 147 20.89 -20.41 12.10
N THR A 148 21.09 -20.62 10.80
CA THR A 148 21.07 -19.54 9.79
C THR A 148 19.71 -18.85 9.70
N GLU A 149 18.63 -19.59 9.90
CA GLU A 149 17.26 -19.10 9.83
C GLU A 149 16.84 -18.40 11.13
N TRP A 150 17.46 -18.75 12.27
CA TRP A 150 17.31 -17.99 13.52
C TRP A 150 17.79 -16.55 13.34
N ASN A 151 18.92 -16.36 12.64
CA ASN A 151 19.42 -15.01 12.35
C ASN A 151 18.46 -14.24 11.43
N ILE A 152 17.88 -14.90 10.41
CA ILE A 152 16.89 -14.29 9.50
C ILE A 152 15.60 -13.93 10.26
N LEU A 153 15.09 -14.82 11.11
CA LEU A 153 13.92 -14.55 11.93
C LEU A 153 14.20 -13.46 12.97
N GLY A 154 15.39 -13.45 13.57
CA GLY A 154 15.84 -12.40 14.50
C GLY A 154 15.93 -11.05 13.80
N TYR A 155 16.43 -11.04 12.57
CA TYR A 155 16.45 -9.87 11.70
C TYR A 155 15.05 -9.33 11.44
N TRP A 156 14.08 -10.18 11.04
CA TRP A 156 12.70 -9.75 10.85
C TRP A 156 12.04 -9.27 12.13
N TYR A 157 12.32 -9.94 13.25
CA TYR A 157 11.81 -9.59 14.56
C TYR A 157 12.26 -8.18 14.95
N LEU A 158 13.49 -7.80 14.67
CA LEU A 158 13.96 -6.43 14.86
C LEU A 158 13.33 -5.45 13.86
N MET A 159 13.26 -5.84 12.59
CA MET A 159 12.69 -5.05 11.50
C MET A 159 11.21 -4.70 11.72
N PHE A 160 10.42 -5.59 12.31
CA PHE A 160 9.02 -5.38 12.66
C PHE A 160 8.82 -4.96 14.14
N HIS A 161 9.81 -4.29 14.73
CA HIS A 161 9.74 -3.74 16.08
C HIS A 161 9.33 -4.75 17.16
N ARG A 162 9.82 -5.99 17.03
CA ARG A 162 9.59 -7.11 17.96
C ARG A 162 8.14 -7.59 18.01
N SER A 163 7.37 -7.36 16.97
CA SER A 163 6.04 -7.96 16.82
C SER A 163 6.18 -9.35 16.20
N TYR A 164 6.00 -10.40 17.00
CA TYR A 164 5.99 -11.76 16.48
C TYR A 164 4.72 -12.04 15.66
N ASP A 165 3.57 -11.43 16.00
CA ASP A 165 2.31 -11.65 15.28
C ASP A 165 2.38 -11.27 13.80
N ILE A 166 3.11 -10.20 13.46
CA ILE A 166 3.31 -9.77 12.06
C ILE A 166 4.13 -10.82 11.31
N ILE A 167 5.10 -11.43 11.97
CA ILE A 167 6.00 -12.42 11.36
C ILE A 167 5.30 -13.77 11.27
N GLU A 168 4.49 -14.13 12.25
CA GLU A 168 3.58 -15.26 12.18
C GLU A 168 2.67 -15.11 10.94
N TYR A 169 1.98 -13.98 10.81
CA TYR A 169 1.09 -13.73 9.68
C TYR A 169 1.83 -13.72 8.34
N LEU A 170 3.08 -13.23 8.31
CA LEU A 170 3.96 -13.28 7.14
C LEU A 170 4.25 -14.73 6.72
N ILE A 171 4.62 -15.59 7.67
CA ILE A 171 4.92 -16.99 7.41
C ILE A 171 3.65 -17.71 6.97
N GLU A 172 2.54 -17.55 7.69
CA GLU A 172 1.23 -18.09 7.34
C GLU A 172 0.85 -17.73 5.91
N TYR A 173 0.87 -16.44 5.57
CA TYR A 173 0.55 -15.92 4.24
C TYR A 173 1.42 -16.56 3.14
N CYS A 174 2.73 -16.72 3.36
CA CYS A 174 3.60 -17.34 2.36
C CYS A 174 3.33 -18.84 2.20
N VAL A 175 3.07 -19.54 3.31
CA VAL A 175 2.77 -20.98 3.31
C VAL A 175 1.43 -21.27 2.64
N GLU A 176 0.40 -20.45 2.87
CA GLU A 176 -0.90 -20.55 2.18
C GLU A 176 -0.76 -20.43 0.65
N GLN A 177 0.18 -19.61 0.18
CA GLN A 177 0.52 -19.48 -1.24
C GLN A 177 1.45 -20.58 -1.75
N GLY A 178 1.81 -21.56 -0.92
CA GLY A 178 2.69 -22.68 -1.27
C GLY A 178 4.18 -22.34 -1.27
N HIS A 179 4.59 -21.21 -0.69
CA HIS A 179 5.97 -20.74 -0.65
C HIS A 179 6.58 -20.86 0.76
N THR A 180 7.36 -21.92 1.00
CA THR A 180 8.06 -22.18 2.28
C THR A 180 9.56 -21.81 2.26
N ASN A 181 10.04 -21.23 1.16
CA ASN A 181 11.44 -20.86 1.01
C ASN A 181 11.74 -19.57 1.79
N MET A 182 12.70 -19.62 2.72
CA MET A 182 13.05 -18.49 3.58
C MET A 182 13.43 -17.23 2.80
N ASN A 183 14.13 -17.35 1.67
CA ASN A 183 14.49 -16.21 0.83
C ASN A 183 13.27 -15.55 0.17
N TYR A 184 12.25 -16.34 -0.17
CA TYR A 184 11.00 -15.80 -0.69
C TYR A 184 10.24 -15.05 0.39
N ILE A 185 10.13 -15.67 1.58
CA ILE A 185 9.49 -15.04 2.74
C ILE A 185 10.22 -13.73 3.09
N GLU A 186 11.55 -13.72 3.03
CA GLU A 186 12.37 -12.53 3.24
C GLU A 186 12.06 -11.41 2.24
N ALA A 187 11.91 -11.74 0.96
CA ALA A 187 11.54 -10.76 -0.06
C ALA A 187 10.16 -10.14 0.23
N VAL A 188 9.21 -10.93 0.71
CA VAL A 188 7.89 -10.44 1.14
C VAL A 188 8.03 -9.57 2.40
N ALA A 189 8.82 -10.00 3.37
CA ALA A 189 9.10 -9.27 4.61
C ALA A 189 9.68 -7.88 4.35
N ARG A 190 10.78 -7.81 3.57
CA ARG A 190 11.40 -6.56 3.14
C ARG A 190 10.39 -5.69 2.40
N ASN A 191 9.57 -6.32 1.57
CA ASN A 191 8.60 -5.57 0.82
C ASN A 191 7.51 -4.93 1.70
N TRP A 192 7.02 -5.64 2.72
CA TRP A 192 6.06 -5.07 3.68
C TRP A 192 6.69 -3.93 4.47
N HIS A 193 7.94 -4.10 4.89
CA HIS A 193 8.71 -3.05 5.57
C HIS A 193 8.89 -1.79 4.69
N GLU A 194 9.31 -1.95 3.42
CA GLU A 194 9.43 -0.85 2.44
C GLU A 194 8.12 -0.09 2.20
N GLN A 195 6.97 -0.75 2.39
CA GLN A 195 5.65 -0.14 2.28
C GLN A 195 5.14 0.44 3.61
N GLY A 196 5.94 0.36 4.68
CA GLY A 196 5.57 0.83 6.02
C GLY A 196 4.47 0.01 6.69
N LEU A 197 4.34 -1.28 6.34
CA LEU A 197 3.29 -2.16 6.85
C LEU A 197 3.72 -2.79 8.19
N PHE A 198 3.41 -2.09 9.28
CA PHE A 198 3.75 -2.50 10.66
C PHE A 198 2.53 -2.90 11.51
N SER A 199 1.41 -3.27 10.88
CA SER A 199 0.20 -3.73 11.58
C SER A 199 -0.52 -4.80 10.76
N ILE A 200 -1.04 -5.83 11.42
CA ILE A 200 -1.82 -6.91 10.79
C ILE A 200 -2.99 -6.35 9.99
N SER A 201 -3.67 -5.32 10.50
CA SER A 201 -4.78 -4.66 9.81
C SER A 201 -4.34 -4.06 8.46
N ALA A 202 -3.27 -3.27 8.48
CA ALA A 202 -2.69 -2.65 7.28
C ALA A 202 -2.18 -3.69 6.29
N ILE A 203 -1.58 -4.79 6.78
CA ILE A 203 -1.13 -5.90 5.93
C ILE A 203 -2.34 -6.60 5.29
N LYS A 204 -3.41 -6.90 6.03
CA LYS A 204 -4.64 -7.51 5.50
C LYS A 204 -5.32 -6.61 4.46
N ASP A 205 -5.37 -5.30 4.71
CA ASP A 205 -5.90 -4.34 3.75
C ASP A 205 -5.04 -4.26 2.48
N TYR A 206 -3.71 -4.30 2.64
CA TYR A 206 -2.77 -4.34 1.52
C TYR A 206 -2.90 -5.64 0.70
N THR A 207 -2.93 -6.81 1.33
CA THR A 207 -3.07 -8.10 0.64
C THR A 207 -4.44 -8.22 -0.04
N THR A 208 -5.51 -7.75 0.61
CA THR A 208 -6.87 -7.76 0.05
C THR A 208 -7.06 -6.77 -1.09
N SER A 209 -6.55 -5.54 -0.97
CA SER A 209 -6.61 -4.57 -2.07
C SER A 209 -5.78 -5.01 -3.27
N ARG A 210 -4.60 -5.59 -3.02
CA ARG A 210 -3.73 -6.15 -4.06
C ARG A 210 -4.37 -7.34 -4.76
N SER A 211 -5.03 -8.24 -4.03
CA SER A 211 -5.76 -9.36 -4.64
C SER A 211 -6.92 -8.85 -5.49
N LYS A 212 -7.70 -7.88 -5.01
CA LYS A 212 -8.81 -7.26 -5.76
C LYS A 212 -8.36 -6.68 -7.10
N ILE A 213 -7.30 -5.86 -7.13
CA ILE A 213 -6.83 -5.28 -8.39
C ILE A 213 -6.29 -6.34 -9.34
N VAL A 214 -5.54 -7.31 -8.83
CA VAL A 214 -5.00 -8.42 -9.62
C VAL A 214 -6.13 -9.19 -10.30
N TYR A 215 -7.13 -9.62 -9.55
CA TYR A 215 -8.28 -10.34 -10.11
C TYR A 215 -9.11 -9.47 -11.05
N SER A 216 -9.22 -8.17 -10.79
CA SER A 216 -9.94 -7.25 -11.67
C SER A 216 -9.24 -7.13 -13.04
N VAL A 217 -7.91 -6.99 -13.04
CA VAL A 217 -7.09 -6.94 -14.27
C VAL A 217 -7.14 -8.27 -15.00
N MET A 218 -6.97 -9.39 -14.29
CA MET A 218 -7.06 -10.73 -14.89
C MET A 218 -8.43 -10.98 -15.52
N ARG A 219 -9.52 -10.53 -14.88
CA ARG A 219 -10.88 -10.58 -15.44
C ARG A 219 -11.01 -9.71 -16.69
N ALA A 220 -10.45 -8.50 -16.69
CA ALA A 220 -10.47 -7.61 -17.86
C ALA A 220 -9.76 -8.22 -19.08
N PHE A 221 -8.72 -9.02 -18.86
CA PHE A 221 -8.04 -9.79 -19.89
C PHE A 221 -8.71 -11.13 -20.23
N GLY A 222 -9.82 -11.50 -19.57
CA GLY A 222 -10.47 -12.79 -19.77
C GLY A 222 -9.70 -13.99 -19.18
N LEU A 223 -8.69 -13.75 -18.34
CA LEU A 223 -7.84 -14.76 -17.72
C LEU A 223 -8.39 -15.22 -16.36
N GLN A 224 -9.65 -15.68 -16.33
CA GLN A 224 -10.32 -16.01 -15.06
C GLN A 224 -9.94 -17.40 -14.51
N ASN A 225 -9.45 -18.29 -15.36
CA ASN A 225 -9.21 -19.70 -15.01
C ASN A 225 -7.85 -19.96 -14.36
N ARG A 226 -7.03 -18.93 -14.14
CA ARG A 226 -5.71 -19.05 -13.51
C ARG A 226 -5.33 -17.80 -12.71
N GLY A 227 -4.41 -17.96 -11.77
CA GLY A 227 -3.72 -16.83 -11.14
C GLY A 227 -2.73 -16.14 -12.10
N PRO A 228 -2.30 -14.91 -11.77
CA PRO A 228 -1.24 -14.25 -12.53
C PRO A 228 0.09 -14.99 -12.33
N SER A 229 0.93 -14.97 -13.35
CA SER A 229 2.34 -15.32 -13.24
C SER A 229 3.11 -14.21 -12.51
N LEU A 230 4.37 -14.50 -12.14
CA LEU A 230 5.24 -13.54 -11.47
C LEU A 230 5.41 -12.24 -12.29
N LYS A 231 5.69 -12.36 -13.59
CA LYS A 231 5.84 -11.21 -14.49
C LYS A 231 4.56 -10.37 -14.62
N GLU A 232 3.41 -11.02 -14.72
CA GLU A 232 2.11 -10.34 -14.78
C GLU A 232 1.82 -9.58 -13.47
N SER A 233 2.17 -10.20 -12.34
CA SER A 233 2.02 -9.59 -11.02
C SER A 233 2.90 -8.36 -10.84
N GLU A 234 4.12 -8.37 -11.41
CA GLU A 234 5.02 -7.20 -11.42
C GLU A 234 4.47 -6.03 -12.23
N PHE A 235 3.89 -6.30 -13.41
CA PHE A 235 3.22 -5.28 -14.21
C PHE A 235 2.04 -4.64 -13.46
N ILE A 236 1.14 -5.46 -12.90
CA ILE A 236 -0.01 -4.97 -12.14
C ILE A 236 0.44 -4.12 -10.96
N ARG A 237 1.51 -4.56 -10.27
CA ARG A 237 2.10 -3.82 -9.16
C ARG A 237 2.67 -2.46 -9.58
N LYS A 238 3.39 -2.43 -10.69
CA LYS A 238 3.95 -1.21 -11.28
C LYS A 238 2.85 -0.21 -11.61
N TRP A 239 1.74 -0.67 -12.18
CA TRP A 239 0.62 0.18 -12.54
C TRP A 239 -0.12 0.72 -11.32
N ASN A 240 -0.40 -0.13 -10.33
CA ASN A 240 -1.12 0.26 -9.11
C ASN A 240 -0.41 1.35 -8.29
N ARG A 241 0.91 1.48 -8.44
CA ARG A 241 1.69 2.57 -7.81
C ARG A 241 1.47 3.93 -8.46
N THR A 242 1.03 3.97 -9.72
CA THR A 242 0.98 5.20 -10.54
C THR A 242 -0.43 5.58 -10.97
N PHE A 243 -1.31 4.60 -11.19
CA PHE A 243 -2.63 4.80 -11.77
C PHE A 243 -3.72 4.25 -10.87
N SER A 244 -4.92 4.84 -10.95
CA SER A 244 -6.11 4.28 -10.31
C SER A 244 -6.52 2.97 -10.97
N THR A 245 -7.22 2.12 -10.22
CA THR A 245 -7.76 0.85 -10.72
C THR A 245 -8.57 1.02 -12.00
N GLU A 246 -9.40 2.06 -12.08
CA GLU A 246 -10.25 2.31 -13.24
C GLU A 246 -9.46 2.65 -14.51
N MET A 247 -8.38 3.45 -14.38
CA MET A 247 -7.47 3.75 -15.48
C MET A 247 -6.80 2.49 -16.00
N ILE A 248 -6.36 1.61 -15.10
CA ILE A 248 -5.73 0.34 -15.46
C ILE A 248 -6.72 -0.54 -16.23
N LEU A 249 -7.95 -0.67 -15.73
CA LEU A 249 -8.99 -1.45 -16.42
C LEU A 249 -9.31 -0.87 -17.80
N LYS A 250 -9.31 0.47 -17.95
CA LYS A 250 -9.52 1.12 -19.26
C LYS A 250 -8.39 0.84 -20.24
N ALA A 251 -7.15 0.81 -19.75
CA ALA A 251 -6.00 0.42 -20.57
C ALA A 251 -6.08 -1.06 -21.00
N CYS A 252 -6.47 -1.97 -20.09
CA CYS A 252 -6.72 -3.38 -20.41
C CYS A 252 -7.79 -3.54 -21.49
N GLU A 253 -8.91 -2.83 -21.38
CA GLU A 253 -9.98 -2.83 -22.38
C GLU A 253 -9.44 -2.38 -23.75
N LYS A 254 -8.68 -1.28 -23.80
CA LYS A 254 -8.05 -0.78 -25.04
C LYS A 254 -7.11 -1.81 -25.66
N THR A 255 -6.28 -2.48 -24.84
CA THR A 255 -5.41 -3.56 -25.31
C THR A 255 -6.22 -4.68 -25.96
N MET A 256 -7.31 -5.12 -25.32
CA MET A 256 -8.18 -6.15 -25.86
C MET A 256 -8.83 -5.73 -27.17
N THR A 257 -9.23 -4.46 -27.31
CA THR A 257 -9.80 -3.95 -28.57
C THR A 257 -8.78 -3.81 -29.70
N ALA A 258 -7.52 -3.52 -29.39
CA ALA A 258 -6.48 -3.26 -30.38
C ALA A 258 -5.74 -4.52 -30.84
N VAL A 259 -5.46 -5.46 -29.92
CA VAL A 259 -4.63 -6.64 -30.16
C VAL A 259 -5.47 -7.93 -30.18
N HIS A 260 -6.72 -7.90 -29.70
CA HIS A 260 -7.61 -9.06 -29.58
C HIS A 260 -7.04 -10.23 -28.76
N ASN A 261 -6.02 -9.97 -27.94
CA ASN A 261 -5.39 -10.93 -27.04
C ASN A 261 -4.81 -10.20 -25.82
N PRO A 262 -4.73 -10.81 -24.62
CA PRO A 262 -4.09 -10.19 -23.47
C PRO A 262 -2.62 -9.89 -23.72
N SER A 263 -2.22 -8.63 -23.56
CA SER A 263 -0.82 -8.21 -23.63
C SER A 263 -0.51 -7.22 -22.53
N PHE A 264 0.30 -7.64 -21.56
CA PHE A 264 0.71 -6.78 -20.45
C PHE A 264 1.71 -5.72 -20.94
N GLU A 265 2.57 -6.06 -21.88
CA GLU A 265 3.53 -5.14 -22.51
C GLU A 265 2.81 -4.02 -23.29
N TYR A 266 1.80 -4.36 -24.08
CA TYR A 266 1.02 -3.36 -24.81
C TYR A 266 0.24 -2.46 -23.86
N THR A 267 -0.35 -3.04 -22.80
CA THR A 267 -1.05 -2.28 -21.76
C THR A 267 -0.10 -1.32 -21.04
N ASP A 268 1.11 -1.76 -20.71
CA ASP A 268 2.15 -0.92 -20.12
C ASP A 268 2.51 0.26 -21.03
N SER A 269 2.60 0.04 -22.35
CA SER A 269 2.88 1.10 -23.32
C SER A 269 1.77 2.17 -23.37
N ILE A 270 0.49 1.76 -23.30
CA ILE A 270 -0.65 2.68 -23.22
C ILE A 270 -0.55 3.52 -21.95
N LEU A 271 -0.38 2.87 -20.80
CA LEU A 271 -0.29 3.54 -19.51
C LEU A 271 0.90 4.51 -19.46
N MET A 272 2.07 4.12 -19.97
CA MET A 272 3.22 5.00 -20.05
C MET A 272 2.98 6.20 -20.96
N SER A 273 2.26 6.02 -22.09
CA SER A 273 1.89 7.14 -22.95
C SER A 273 0.98 8.15 -22.23
N TRP A 274 0.08 7.67 -21.36
CA TRP A 274 -0.78 8.53 -20.55
C TRP A 274 0.00 9.28 -19.49
N LYS A 275 0.94 8.60 -18.81
CA LYS A 275 1.86 9.24 -17.86
C LYS A 275 2.67 10.36 -18.51
N GLN A 276 3.23 10.10 -19.68
CA GLN A 276 4.01 11.09 -20.44
C GLN A 276 3.15 12.27 -20.91
N ALA A 277 1.88 12.03 -21.22
CA ALA A 277 0.92 13.07 -21.59
C ALA A 277 0.29 13.79 -20.39
N GLY A 278 0.63 13.44 -19.15
CA GLY A 278 0.07 14.04 -17.94
C GLY A 278 -1.40 13.68 -17.69
N ILE A 279 -1.88 12.57 -18.25
CA ILE A 279 -3.28 12.13 -18.16
C ILE A 279 -3.47 11.30 -16.90
N THR A 280 -4.25 11.82 -15.96
CA THR A 280 -4.49 11.21 -14.64
C THR A 280 -5.96 10.82 -14.41
N THR A 281 -6.87 11.22 -15.30
CA THR A 281 -8.31 10.99 -15.16
C THR A 281 -8.92 10.32 -16.40
N LEU A 282 -10.01 9.58 -16.21
CA LEU A 282 -10.74 8.93 -17.32
C LEU A 282 -11.32 9.93 -18.32
N GLU A 283 -11.73 11.11 -17.85
CA GLU A 283 -12.25 12.19 -18.70
C GLU A 283 -11.20 12.67 -19.70
N GLN A 284 -9.95 12.85 -19.25
CA GLN A 284 -8.84 13.23 -20.11
C GLN A 284 -8.49 12.15 -21.13
N VAL A 285 -8.62 10.86 -20.76
CA VAL A 285 -8.47 9.75 -21.72
C VAL A 285 -9.54 9.84 -22.81
N ALA A 286 -10.80 10.06 -22.43
CA ALA A 286 -11.91 10.17 -23.38
C ALA A 286 -11.74 11.38 -24.32
N ALA A 287 -11.33 12.53 -23.80
CA ALA A 287 -11.06 13.73 -24.61
C ALA A 287 -9.94 13.48 -25.64
N ARG A 288 -8.84 12.84 -25.21
CA ARG A 288 -7.74 12.49 -26.11
C ARG A 288 -8.15 11.49 -27.18
N ASP A 289 -8.97 10.50 -26.84
CA ASP A 289 -9.49 9.52 -27.80
C ASP A 289 -10.37 10.19 -28.86
N GLN A 290 -11.23 11.12 -28.44
CA GLN A 290 -12.07 11.91 -29.36
C GLN A 290 -11.22 12.75 -30.30
N GLU A 291 -10.17 13.42 -29.80
CA GLU A 291 -9.22 14.15 -30.66
C GLU A 291 -8.55 13.25 -31.69
N TYR A 292 -8.12 12.05 -31.28
CA TYR A 292 -7.47 11.10 -32.17
C TYR A 292 -8.40 10.60 -33.26
N GLN A 293 -9.66 10.29 -32.91
CA GLN A 293 -10.69 9.92 -33.88
C GLN A 293 -11.01 11.06 -34.85
N ASN A 294 -11.11 12.30 -34.36
CA ASN A 294 -11.38 13.48 -35.19
C ASN A 294 -10.23 13.77 -36.16
N ARG A 295 -8.97 13.63 -35.72
CA ARG A 295 -7.80 13.74 -36.60
C ARG A 295 -7.80 12.66 -37.68
N ASN A 296 -8.07 11.40 -37.34
CA ASN A 296 -8.14 10.31 -38.32
C ASN A 296 -9.28 10.50 -39.35
N LYS A 297 -10.43 11.01 -38.91
CA LYS A 297 -11.55 11.36 -39.82
C LYS A 297 -11.16 12.50 -40.77
N GLN A 298 -10.43 13.51 -40.27
CA GLN A 298 -9.95 14.63 -41.09
C GLN A 298 -8.90 14.16 -42.11
N THR A 299 -7.90 13.35 -41.74
CA THR A 299 -6.92 12.80 -42.70
C THR A 299 -7.55 11.87 -43.74
N ALA A 300 -8.55 11.06 -43.36
CA ALA A 300 -9.32 10.25 -44.31
C ALA A 300 -10.11 11.11 -45.31
N SER A 301 -10.67 12.25 -44.86
CA SER A 301 -11.37 13.20 -45.74
C SER A 301 -10.43 13.98 -46.66
N ILE A 302 -9.22 14.31 -46.21
CA ILE A 302 -8.21 15.00 -47.04
C ILE A 302 -7.64 14.05 -48.12
N GLN A 303 -7.46 12.77 -47.80
CA GLN A 303 -7.03 11.76 -48.78
C GLN A 303 -8.12 11.41 -49.81
N SER A 304 -9.41 11.53 -49.46
CA SER A 304 -10.50 11.33 -50.44
C SER A 304 -10.66 12.52 -51.38
N ILE A 305 -10.44 13.75 -50.90
CA ILE A 305 -10.44 14.96 -51.74
C ILE A 305 -9.28 14.93 -52.75
N GLY A 306 -8.09 14.47 -52.34
CA GLY A 306 -6.92 14.34 -53.23
C GLY A 306 -7.02 13.26 -54.32
N ARG A 307 -7.98 12.33 -54.24
CA ARG A 307 -8.22 11.29 -55.27
C ARG A 307 -9.14 11.74 -56.40
N THR A 308 -9.88 12.85 -56.25
CA THR A 308 -10.83 13.34 -57.26
C THR A 308 -10.19 14.13 -58.39
N ASN A 309 -8.90 14.48 -58.29
CA ASN A 309 -8.21 15.36 -59.26
C ASN A 309 -7.12 14.68 -60.11
N ARG A 310 -7.07 13.34 -60.17
CA ARG A 310 -6.20 12.62 -61.12
C ARG A 310 -6.98 12.30 -62.40
N LYS A 311 -6.57 12.92 -63.51
CA LYS A 311 -7.04 12.55 -64.86
C LYS A 311 -6.95 11.03 -65.03
N PRO A 312 -8.03 10.36 -65.48
CA PRO A 312 -8.01 8.91 -65.64
C PRO A 312 -6.99 8.55 -66.73
N SER A 313 -6.05 7.66 -66.40
CA SER A 313 -5.14 7.09 -67.40
C SER A 313 -5.94 6.18 -68.33
N GLN A 314 -5.63 6.26 -69.62
CA GLN A 314 -6.29 5.62 -70.78
C GLN A 314 -6.26 4.07 -70.77
N PHE A 315 -6.00 3.46 -69.61
CA PHE A 315 -5.86 2.00 -69.41
C PHE A 315 -7.07 1.35 -68.73
N HIS A 316 -8.09 2.11 -68.32
CA HIS A 316 -9.26 1.58 -67.60
C HIS A 316 -10.54 1.49 -68.44
N ASN A 317 -10.42 1.45 -69.78
CA ASN A 317 -11.57 1.43 -70.70
C ASN A 317 -12.18 0.03 -70.92
N PHE A 318 -11.97 -0.91 -69.98
CA PHE A 318 -12.60 -2.23 -70.02
C PHE A 318 -13.77 -2.26 -69.03
N LYS A 319 -14.95 -2.68 -69.50
CA LYS A 319 -16.07 -3.04 -68.63
C LYS A 319 -15.59 -4.13 -67.67
N GLN A 320 -15.42 -3.80 -66.40
CA GLN A 320 -15.30 -4.81 -65.35
C GLN A 320 -16.60 -5.62 -65.35
N ARG A 321 -16.47 -6.95 -65.47
CA ARG A 321 -17.62 -7.85 -65.31
C ARG A 321 -18.14 -7.66 -63.88
N SER A 322 -19.36 -7.15 -63.74
CA SER A 322 -20.12 -7.22 -62.49
C SER A 322 -20.63 -8.65 -62.34
N THR A 323 -19.76 -9.55 -61.92
CA THR A 323 -20.23 -10.87 -61.49
C THR A 323 -20.79 -10.69 -60.09
N ASP A 324 -22.12 -10.64 -59.99
CA ASP A 324 -22.80 -10.71 -58.71
C ASP A 324 -22.63 -12.14 -58.17
N TYR A 325 -21.75 -12.27 -57.18
CA TYR A 325 -21.46 -13.56 -56.57
C TYR A 325 -22.63 -14.08 -55.74
N ASP A 326 -23.51 -13.20 -55.24
CA ASP A 326 -24.66 -13.60 -54.44
C ASP A 326 -25.73 -14.28 -55.33
N GLU A 327 -25.90 -13.81 -56.56
CA GLU A 327 -26.81 -14.39 -57.55
C GLU A 327 -26.33 -15.79 -58.04
N LEU A 328 -25.00 -15.94 -58.18
CA LEU A 328 -24.36 -17.21 -58.56
C LEU A 328 -24.43 -18.26 -57.44
N VAL A 329 -24.35 -17.83 -56.18
CA VAL A 329 -24.50 -18.70 -55.01
C VAL A 329 -25.96 -19.13 -54.83
N ALA A 330 -26.92 -18.24 -55.03
CA ALA A 330 -28.35 -18.58 -54.99
C ALA A 330 -28.73 -19.64 -56.05
N SER A 331 -28.19 -19.50 -57.27
CA SER A 331 -28.37 -20.47 -58.36
C SER A 331 -27.75 -21.85 -58.05
N TYR A 332 -26.69 -21.91 -57.24
CA TYR A 332 -25.97 -23.16 -56.98
C TYR A 332 -26.57 -23.95 -55.81
N TYR A 333 -27.21 -23.27 -54.86
CA TYR A 333 -27.82 -23.89 -53.68
C TYR A 333 -29.35 -24.07 -53.75
N GLY A 334 -30.01 -23.61 -54.82
CA GLY A 334 -31.37 -24.01 -55.15
C GLY A 334 -32.43 -23.65 -54.09
N TYR A 335 -32.29 -22.48 -53.45
CA TYR A 335 -33.37 -21.92 -52.65
C TYR A 335 -34.24 -21.06 -53.57
N GLU A 336 -35.41 -21.57 -53.95
CA GLU A 336 -36.51 -20.77 -54.51
C GLU A 336 -37.14 -19.85 -53.46
#